data_AF-A0A358IX60-F1
#
_entry.id   AF-A0A358IX60-F1
#
_cell.length_a   1.000
_cell.length_b   1.000
_cell.length_c   1.000
_cell.angle_alpha   90.00
_cell.angle_beta   90.00
_cell.angle_gamma   90.00
#
_symmetry.space_group_name_H-M   'P 1'
#
loop_
_entity.id
_entity.type
_entity.pdbx_description
1 polymer ?
#
loop_
_entity_poly.entity_id
_entity_poly.type
_entity_poly.pdbx_seq_one_letter_code
_entity_poly.pdbx_strand_id
1 'polypeptide(L)' 'AHVEPAADIEIDPDQILYAVHGADGERLAVMLDRETAFAAAVAHELEPVSVH' A
#
# COMPACT_ATOMS: atom_id res chain seq x y z
N ALA A 1 2.06 -19.99 -11.24
CA ALA A 1 2.11 -19.30 -9.95
C ALA A 1 0.84 -19.65 -9.18
N HIS A 2 0.97 -20.21 -7.98
CA HIS A 2 -0.17 -20.41 -7.08
C HIS A 2 -0.48 -19.06 -6.45
N VAL A 3 -1.68 -18.54 -6.70
CA VAL A 3 -2.19 -17.35 -6.01
C VAL A 3 -3.13 -17.90 -4.94
N GLU A 4 -2.72 -17.79 -3.67
CA GLU A 4 -3.61 -18.09 -2.56
C GLU A 4 -4.78 -17.09 -2.62
N PRO A 5 -6.03 -17.53 -2.42
CA PRO A 5 -7.15 -16.62 -2.37
C PRO A 5 -6.93 -15.66 -1.20
N ALA A 6 -6.83 -14.37 -1.51
CA ALA A 6 -6.85 -13.34 -0.48
C ALA A 6 -8.15 -13.52 0.31
N ALA A 7 -8.06 -13.52 1.64
CA ALA A 7 -9.24 -13.53 2.49
C ALA A 7 -10.19 -12.40 2.05
N ASP A 8 -11.50 -12.62 2.14
CA ASP A 8 -12.46 -11.55 1.88
C ASP A 8 -12.20 -10.41 2.87
N ILE A 9 -11.71 -9.28 2.35
CA ILE A 9 -11.46 -8.07 3.13
C ILE A 9 -12.72 -7.21 3.00
N GLU A 10 -13.42 -7.02 4.12
CA GLU A 10 -14.51 -6.05 4.19
C GLU A 10 -13.90 -4.64 4.20
N ILE A 11 -14.10 -3.91 3.10
CA ILE A 11 -13.72 -2.51 2.94
C ILE A 11 -14.99 -1.68 3.08
N ASP A 12 -15.01 -0.75 4.03
CA ASP A 12 -16.07 0.25 4.09
C ASP A 12 -15.87 1.23 2.91
N PRO A 13 -16.92 1.58 2.14
CA PRO A 13 -16.79 2.46 0.97
C PRO A 13 -16.25 3.86 1.31
N ASP A 14 -16.41 4.31 2.56
CA ASP A 14 -15.91 5.59 3.05
C ASP A 14 -14.53 5.45 3.74
N GLN A 15 -13.96 4.23 3.77
CA GLN A 15 -12.64 3.98 4.36
C GLN A 15 -11.54 4.64 3.53
N ILE A 16 -10.65 5.37 4.22
CA ILE A 16 -9.45 5.91 3.61
C ILE A 16 -8.40 4.79 3.49
N LEU A 17 -7.92 4.58 2.28
CA LEU A 17 -6.85 3.65 1.96
C LEU A 17 -5.63 4.44 1.47
N TYR A 18 -4.44 3.95 1.79
CA TYR A 18 -3.18 4.59 1.42
C TYR A 18 -2.43 3.71 0.43
N ALA A 19 -2.02 4.28 -0.69
CA ALA A 19 -1.28 3.55 -1.72
C ALA A 19 0.22 3.94 -1.72
N VAL A 20 1.09 2.94 -1.66
CA VAL A 20 2.55 3.10 -1.79
C VAL A 20 2.92 2.87 -3.25
N HIS A 21 3.58 3.86 -3.85
CA HIS A 21 4.08 3.78 -5.22
C HIS A 21 5.61 3.86 -5.27
N GLY A 22 6.21 3.16 -6.22
CA GLY A 22 7.63 3.25 -6.54
C GLY A 22 7.99 4.54 -7.28
N ALA A 23 9.29 4.80 -7.45
CA ALA A 23 9.78 5.99 -8.16
C ALA A 23 9.39 6.02 -9.65
N ASP A 24 9.04 4.88 -10.23
CA ASP A 24 8.52 4.72 -11.58
C ASP A 24 6.99 4.88 -11.69
N GLY A 25 6.31 5.06 -10.57
CA GLY A 25 4.86 5.16 -10.49
C GLY A 25 4.13 3.81 -10.41
N GLU A 26 4.83 2.68 -10.29
CA GLU A 26 4.20 1.38 -10.05
C GLU A 26 3.54 1.34 -8.66
N ARG A 27 2.31 0.81 -8.56
CA ARG A 27 1.65 0.60 -7.25
C ARG A 27 2.19 -0.66 -6.61
N LEU A 28 2.90 -0.49 -5.50
CA LEU A 28 3.58 -1.57 -4.80
C LEU A 28 2.69 -2.18 -3.71
N ALA A 29 1.90 -1.36 -3.01
CA ALA A 29 1.00 -1.83 -1.95
C ALA A 29 -0.18 -0.87 -1.70
N VAL A 30 -1.22 -1.39 -1.06
CA VAL A 30 -2.33 -0.62 -0.48
C VAL A 30 -2.46 -1.01 0.99
N MET A 31 -2.54 -0.01 1.86
CA MET A 31 -2.59 -0.17 3.31
C MET A 31 -3.81 0.53 3.89
N LEU A 32 -4.30 0.02 5.03
CA LEU A 32 -5.42 0.60 5.77
C LEU A 32 -4.99 1.77 6.69
N ASP A 33 -3.69 1.91 6.93
CA ASP A 33 -3.13 2.89 7.87
C ASP A 33 -1.98 3.67 7.24
N ARG A 34 -1.98 4.98 7.52
CA ARG A 34 -1.02 5.94 6.96
C ARG A 34 0.38 5.67 7.49
N GLU A 35 0.52 5.50 8.79
CA GLU A 35 1.83 5.31 9.43
C GLU A 35 2.49 4.03 8.92
N THR A 36 1.71 2.97 8.78
CA THR A 36 2.12 1.70 8.18
C THR A 36 2.55 1.87 6.73
N ALA A 37 1.83 2.63 5.91
CA ALA A 37 2.23 2.93 4.53
C ALA A 37 3.57 3.68 4.47
N PHE A 38 3.80 4.66 5.34
CA PHE A 38 5.07 5.39 5.43
C PHE A 38 6.21 4.49 5.89
N ALA A 39 6.00 3.69 6.94
CA ALA A 39 6.99 2.75 7.44
C ALA A 39 7.37 1.73 6.37
N ALA A 40 6.41 1.23 5.60
CA ALA A 40 6.66 0.31 4.48
C ALA A 40 7.50 0.97 3.39
N ALA A 41 7.18 2.20 2.98
CA ALA A 41 7.97 2.93 1.98
C ALA A 41 9.44 3.09 2.43
N VAL A 42 9.65 3.50 3.69
CA VAL A 42 10.99 3.68 4.28
C VAL A 42 11.74 2.35 4.39
N ALA A 43 11.08 1.29 4.87
CA ALA A 43 11.71 -0.01 5.08
C ALA A 43 12.18 -0.68 3.78
N HIS A 44 11.55 -0.35 2.65
CA HIS A 44 11.88 -0.91 1.34
C HIS A 44 12.84 -0.04 0.51
N GLU A 45 13.51 0.95 1.11
CA GLU A 45 14.43 1.89 0.44
C GLU A 45 13.80 2.62 -0.77
N LEU A 46 12.47 2.58 -0.87
CA LEU A 46 11.72 3.33 -1.85
C LEU A 46 11.79 4.77 -1.38
N GLU A 47 12.60 5.62 -2.02
CA GLU A 47 12.60 7.05 -1.73
C GLU A 47 11.15 7.56 -1.85
N PRO A 48 10.46 7.87 -0.73
CA PRO A 48 9.03 8.09 -0.77
C PRO A 48 8.77 9.43 -1.43
N VAL A 49 8.51 9.42 -2.74
CA VAL A 49 8.22 10.65 -3.46
C VAL A 49 6.78 11.11 -3.20
N SER A 50 5.83 10.20 -2.90
CA SER A 50 4.46 10.54 -2.51
C SER A 50 3.69 9.37 -1.85
N VAL A 51 2.95 9.63 -0.77
CA VAL A 51 1.88 8.75 -0.25
C VAL A 51 0.56 9.45 -0.54
N HIS A 52 -0.35 8.75 -1.24
CA HIS A 52 -1.70 9.24 -1.56
C HIS A 52 -2.74 8.44 -0.78
#